data_AF-A0A351FZ29-F1
#
_entry.id   AF-A0A351FZ29-F1
#
_cell.length_a   1.000
_cell.length_b   1.000
_cell.length_c   1.000
_cell.angle_alpha   90.00
_cell.angle_beta   90.00
_cell.angle_gamma   90.00
#
_symmetry.space_group_name_H-M   'P 1'
#
loop_
_entity.id
_entity.type
_entity.pdbx_description
1 polymer ?
#
loop_
_entity_poly.entity_id
_entity_poly.type
_entity_poly.pdbx_seq_one_letter_code
_entity_poly.pdbx_strand_id
1 'polypeptide(L)'
;DDHDVGHGNVWGESGKRSTIRGDADGGYRYPVKYVNQVQRQQTTSLPDPVDPEPVSRKIGVYFTRLNIGGVDFAILEDRKFKSGPAGKIPKMGPRPDHINDPKYDPNKIDLPGLQLLGPRQEKFLEDWGADWTGAEMKGVLSQTAFCGAVHMHGGRNSRLLADLDCNGWPQTPSRRALSLIRRAWAVHLCGDQHLAVVVKHGINEHGDGPYGFTGPALVNTIYGRWWHPLDEQPGPNPVPDSPLPWTGDFKDGLGNKISMMAYANPEDRSDERKRADGFGIARFNKKKREVTFECWPRFCDVEDGDKAQYPGWPITVKQEANDGRKVAGYLPEYVFADGKDCVVQVVEEASGEVLYTTRSRGGRFQPKVYSKGKHTVKIGRELPDAKTLKGVVPKPKAAAGQAQVSV
;
A
#
# COMPACT_ATOMS: atom_id res chain seq x y z
N ASP A 1 -0.83 -0.04 -15.17
CA ASP A 1 -2.30 0.04 -15.24
C ASP A 1 -2.79 -1.37 -15.57
N ASP A 2 -3.87 -1.85 -14.97
CA ASP A 2 -4.37 -3.20 -15.21
C ASP A 2 -5.19 -3.34 -16.51
N HIS A 3 -5.29 -2.27 -17.30
CA HIS A 3 -5.88 -2.28 -18.64
C HIS A 3 -4.83 -2.30 -19.77
N ASP A 4 -3.54 -2.31 -19.41
CA ASP A 4 -2.40 -2.14 -20.34
C ASP A 4 -2.31 -3.19 -21.46
N VAL A 5 -2.70 -4.42 -21.17
CA VAL A 5 -2.72 -5.56 -22.10
C VAL A 5 -4.06 -5.73 -22.83
N GLY A 6 -4.88 -4.67 -22.89
CA GLY A 6 -6.18 -4.68 -23.58
C GLY A 6 -7.26 -5.46 -22.84
N HIS A 7 -7.04 -5.75 -21.56
CA HIS A 7 -8.00 -6.34 -20.65
C HIS A 7 -8.89 -5.25 -20.04
N GLY A 8 -10.13 -5.63 -19.66
CA GLY A 8 -10.97 -4.75 -18.85
C GLY A 8 -10.46 -4.66 -17.42
N ASN A 9 -10.10 -5.79 -16.82
CA ASN A 9 -9.40 -5.90 -15.55
C ASN A 9 -8.40 -7.06 -15.69
N VAL A 10 -7.17 -6.92 -15.18
CA VAL A 10 -6.20 -8.03 -15.18
C VAL A 10 -6.25 -8.81 -13.86
N TRP A 11 -6.49 -10.12 -14.00
CA TRP A 11 -6.40 -11.11 -12.94
C TRP A 11 -5.34 -12.14 -13.34
N GLY A 12 -4.07 -11.86 -13.17
CA GLY A 12 -3.01 -12.53 -13.91
C GLY A 12 -2.90 -14.05 -13.70
N GLU A 13 -3.38 -14.58 -12.56
CA GLU A 13 -3.38 -16.03 -12.25
C GLU A 13 -2.07 -16.72 -12.61
N SER A 14 -0.95 -16.07 -12.28
CA SER A 14 0.39 -16.57 -12.59
C SER A 14 0.56 -16.99 -14.06
N GLY A 15 0.00 -16.21 -14.98
CA GLY A 15 0.15 -16.41 -16.42
C GLY A 15 -0.81 -17.41 -17.05
N LYS A 16 -1.93 -17.75 -16.40
CA LYS A 16 -2.98 -18.62 -16.99
C LYS A 16 -3.49 -18.06 -18.34
N ARG A 17 -4.17 -18.88 -19.14
CA ARG A 17 -4.99 -18.40 -20.27
C ARG A 17 -6.42 -18.15 -19.78
N SER A 18 -6.89 -16.92 -19.94
CA SER A 18 -8.30 -16.59 -19.74
C SER A 18 -9.13 -17.02 -20.95
N THR A 19 -10.35 -17.51 -20.70
CA THR A 19 -11.25 -18.08 -21.71
C THR A 19 -12.64 -17.46 -21.72
N ILE A 20 -13.05 -16.73 -20.68
CA ILE A 20 -14.37 -16.11 -20.59
C ILE A 20 -14.33 -14.63 -20.99
N ARG A 21 -15.48 -14.03 -21.34
CA ARG A 21 -15.58 -12.57 -21.53
C ARG A 21 -15.34 -11.83 -20.21
N GLY A 22 -14.54 -10.77 -20.23
CA GLY A 22 -14.20 -9.96 -19.04
C GLY A 22 -13.13 -10.57 -18.13
N ASP A 23 -12.55 -11.70 -18.53
CA ASP A 23 -11.28 -12.24 -18.02
C ASP A 23 -11.23 -12.59 -16.52
N ALA A 24 -12.39 -12.61 -15.86
CA ALA A 24 -12.51 -12.88 -14.43
C ALA A 24 -12.23 -14.35 -14.04
N ASP A 25 -12.09 -15.28 -14.99
CA ASP A 25 -11.55 -16.64 -14.76
C ASP A 25 -10.01 -16.64 -14.57
N GLY A 26 -9.41 -15.47 -14.78
CA GLY A 26 -8.02 -15.13 -14.65
C GLY A 26 -7.11 -15.68 -15.75
N GLY A 27 -5.96 -15.03 -15.86
CA GLY A 27 -4.99 -15.18 -16.92
C GLY A 27 -5.10 -14.10 -17.98
N TYR A 28 -4.38 -14.32 -19.08
CA TYR A 28 -4.29 -13.42 -20.21
C TYR A 28 -5.01 -14.02 -21.42
N ARG A 29 -5.94 -13.27 -22.01
CA ARG A 29 -6.70 -13.66 -23.21
C ARG A 29 -5.83 -13.55 -24.46
N TYR A 30 -5.05 -12.49 -24.56
CA TYR A 30 -4.22 -12.21 -25.73
C TYR A 30 -3.01 -13.16 -25.82
N PRO A 31 -2.40 -13.30 -27.01
CA PRO A 31 -1.21 -14.12 -27.19
C PRO A 31 -0.05 -13.68 -26.29
N VAL A 32 0.72 -14.65 -25.77
CA VAL A 32 1.88 -14.40 -24.90
C VAL A 32 2.87 -13.40 -25.51
N LYS A 33 3.12 -13.50 -26.82
CA LYS A 33 4.03 -12.57 -27.52
C LYS A 33 3.57 -11.11 -27.41
N TYR A 34 2.26 -10.87 -27.48
CA TYR A 34 1.69 -9.53 -27.31
C TYR A 34 1.81 -9.06 -25.85
N VAL A 35 1.44 -9.91 -24.88
CA VAL A 35 1.57 -9.58 -23.44
C VAL A 35 3.01 -9.21 -23.11
N ASN A 36 3.99 -10.01 -23.54
CA ASN A 36 5.41 -9.74 -23.31
C ASN A 36 5.91 -8.50 -24.08
N GLN A 37 5.33 -8.18 -25.24
CA GLN A 37 5.64 -6.94 -25.95
C GLN A 37 5.18 -5.71 -25.17
N VAL A 38 3.91 -5.70 -24.71
CA VAL A 38 3.35 -4.60 -23.91
C VAL A 38 4.17 -4.40 -22.64
N GLN A 39 4.42 -5.48 -21.90
CA GLN A 39 5.21 -5.44 -20.68
C GLN A 39 6.61 -4.84 -20.94
N ARG A 40 7.31 -5.32 -21.96
CA ARG A 40 8.61 -4.76 -22.34
C ARG A 40 8.52 -3.27 -22.64
N GLN A 41 7.52 -2.81 -23.39
CA GLN A 41 7.38 -1.38 -23.73
C GLN A 41 7.14 -0.51 -22.50
N GLN A 42 6.35 -1.00 -21.53
CA GLN A 42 6.00 -0.26 -20.32
C GLN A 42 7.12 -0.25 -19.27
N THR A 43 7.96 -1.30 -19.23
CA THR A 43 8.89 -1.51 -18.11
C THR A 43 10.36 -1.54 -18.50
N THR A 44 10.72 -1.28 -19.77
CA THR A 44 12.12 -1.36 -20.23
C THR A 44 13.09 -0.41 -19.53
N SER A 45 12.59 0.65 -18.91
CA SER A 45 13.39 1.63 -18.17
C SER A 45 13.52 1.31 -16.69
N LEU A 46 12.88 0.23 -16.21
CA LEU A 46 13.04 -0.26 -14.84
C LEU A 46 14.32 -1.11 -14.73
N PRO A 47 14.91 -1.23 -13.54
CA PRO A 47 15.91 -2.25 -13.26
C PRO A 47 15.36 -3.65 -13.56
N ASP A 48 16.26 -4.59 -13.80
CA ASP A 48 15.89 -5.99 -14.02
C ASP A 48 15.05 -6.53 -12.85
N PRO A 49 14.14 -7.49 -13.09
CA PRO A 49 13.33 -8.07 -12.03
C PRO A 49 14.23 -8.76 -11.00
N VAL A 50 13.87 -8.62 -9.72
CA VAL A 50 14.62 -9.26 -8.61
C VAL A 50 14.58 -10.78 -8.68
N ASP A 51 13.54 -11.32 -9.31
CA ASP A 51 13.36 -12.73 -9.62
C ASP A 51 12.79 -12.81 -11.04
N PRO A 52 13.64 -13.01 -12.07
CA PRO A 52 13.25 -12.88 -13.48
C PRO A 52 12.56 -14.12 -14.06
N GLU A 53 12.34 -15.18 -13.27
CA GLU A 53 11.71 -16.42 -13.77
C GLU A 53 10.30 -16.10 -14.32
N PRO A 54 9.99 -16.43 -15.58
CA PRO A 54 8.67 -16.15 -16.11
C PRO A 54 7.59 -16.95 -15.36
N VAL A 55 6.36 -16.45 -15.39
CA VAL A 55 5.20 -17.22 -14.93
C VAL A 55 4.73 -18.19 -16.03
N SER A 56 3.60 -18.86 -15.80
CA SER A 56 3.03 -19.82 -16.75
C SER A 56 2.94 -19.28 -18.18
N ARG A 57 3.10 -20.18 -19.14
CA ARG A 57 3.11 -19.86 -20.58
C ARG A 57 4.27 -18.93 -21.01
N LYS A 58 5.33 -18.81 -20.19
CA LYS A 58 6.52 -17.98 -20.47
C LYS A 58 6.21 -16.48 -20.55
N ILE A 59 5.24 -16.03 -19.74
CA ILE A 59 4.95 -14.61 -19.59
C ILE A 59 5.97 -14.01 -18.62
N GLY A 60 6.62 -12.91 -19.01
CA GLY A 60 7.62 -12.26 -18.17
C GLY A 60 7.05 -11.67 -16.88
N VAL A 61 7.95 -11.25 -16.00
CA VAL A 61 7.66 -10.51 -14.76
C VAL A 61 8.50 -9.23 -14.72
N TYR A 62 8.08 -8.23 -13.94
CA TYR A 62 8.81 -6.96 -13.83
C TYR A 62 8.96 -6.40 -12.41
N PHE A 63 8.42 -7.08 -11.39
CA PHE A 63 8.55 -6.59 -10.03
C PHE A 63 10.03 -6.47 -9.63
N THR A 64 10.39 -5.31 -9.11
CA THR A 64 11.78 -4.92 -8.84
C THR A 64 11.83 -3.82 -7.79
N ARG A 65 13.01 -3.25 -7.53
CA ARG A 65 13.17 -2.04 -6.72
C ARG A 65 13.95 -0.97 -7.46
N LEU A 66 13.73 0.28 -7.08
CA LEU A 66 14.41 1.44 -7.64
C LEU A 66 14.81 2.40 -6.51
N ASN A 67 16.12 2.57 -6.29
CA ASN A 67 16.64 3.55 -5.35
C ASN A 67 17.01 4.84 -6.08
N ILE A 68 16.32 5.93 -5.75
CA ILE A 68 16.60 7.27 -6.30
C ILE A 68 16.78 8.23 -5.13
N GLY A 69 17.95 8.88 -5.08
CA GLY A 69 18.24 9.90 -4.08
C GLY A 69 18.17 9.41 -2.63
N GLY A 70 18.37 8.11 -2.38
CA GLY A 70 18.25 7.50 -1.05
C GLY A 70 16.82 7.20 -0.62
N VAL A 71 15.85 7.28 -1.54
CA VAL A 71 14.50 6.73 -1.35
C VAL A 71 14.39 5.49 -2.22
N ASP A 72 14.09 4.38 -1.58
CA ASP A 72 14.06 3.08 -2.23
C ASP A 72 12.63 2.60 -2.39
N PHE A 73 12.22 2.40 -3.64
CA PHE A 73 10.87 2.05 -4.02
C PHE A 73 10.79 0.57 -4.39
N ALA A 74 9.96 -0.21 -3.71
CA ALA A 74 9.53 -1.51 -4.22
C ALA A 74 8.46 -1.30 -5.29
N ILE A 75 8.68 -1.84 -6.48
CA ILE A 75 7.75 -1.79 -7.61
C ILE A 75 7.10 -3.15 -7.72
N LEU A 76 5.80 -3.21 -7.44
CA LEU A 76 5.03 -4.45 -7.43
C LEU A 76 4.38 -4.71 -8.79
N GLU A 77 4.10 -5.99 -9.01
CA GLU A 77 3.31 -6.52 -10.11
C GLU A 77 2.06 -7.19 -9.52
N ASP A 78 1.26 -6.40 -8.79
CA ASP A 78 0.14 -6.84 -7.96
C ASP A 78 -1.00 -7.47 -8.75
N ARG A 79 -1.04 -7.29 -10.08
CA ARG A 79 -1.99 -7.96 -10.96
C ARG A 79 -1.53 -9.33 -11.46
N LYS A 80 -0.23 -9.61 -11.57
CA LYS A 80 0.30 -10.83 -12.24
C LYS A 80 -0.09 -12.12 -11.56
N PHE A 81 -0.12 -12.12 -10.24
CA PHE A 81 -0.35 -13.31 -9.43
C PHE A 81 -1.76 -13.34 -8.84
N LYS A 82 -2.49 -12.22 -8.95
CA LYS A 82 -3.82 -12.06 -8.37
C LYS A 82 -4.80 -13.09 -8.89
N SER A 83 -5.57 -13.66 -7.98
CA SER A 83 -6.59 -14.63 -8.33
C SER A 83 -7.77 -13.99 -9.07
N GLY A 84 -8.30 -14.67 -10.08
CA GLY A 84 -9.57 -14.30 -10.73
C GLY A 84 -10.78 -14.81 -9.93
N PRO A 85 -11.84 -14.01 -9.74
CA PRO A 85 -12.97 -14.38 -8.89
C PRO A 85 -13.92 -15.42 -9.53
N ALA A 86 -14.02 -15.47 -10.86
CA ALA A 86 -14.96 -16.37 -11.53
C ALA A 86 -14.58 -17.84 -11.31
N GLY A 87 -15.54 -18.62 -10.82
CA GLY A 87 -15.35 -20.03 -10.47
C GLY A 87 -14.67 -20.27 -9.12
N LYS A 88 -14.22 -19.21 -8.41
CA LYS A 88 -13.66 -19.33 -7.06
C LYS A 88 -14.61 -18.87 -5.97
N ILE A 89 -15.41 -17.85 -6.26
CA ILE A 89 -16.45 -17.35 -5.35
C ILE A 89 -17.82 -17.33 -6.05
N PRO A 90 -18.93 -17.37 -5.29
CA PRO A 90 -20.26 -17.18 -5.86
C PRO A 90 -20.39 -15.82 -6.54
N LYS A 91 -21.11 -15.77 -7.67
CA LYS A 91 -21.46 -14.51 -8.31
C LYS A 91 -22.49 -13.76 -7.45
N MET A 92 -22.13 -12.58 -6.96
CA MET A 92 -22.94 -11.77 -6.02
C MET A 92 -23.30 -10.37 -6.56
N GLY A 93 -23.17 -10.19 -7.88
CA GLY A 93 -23.46 -8.95 -8.57
C GLY A 93 -23.56 -9.18 -10.08
N PRO A 94 -23.71 -8.11 -10.90
CA PRO A 94 -23.87 -8.23 -12.34
C PRO A 94 -22.62 -8.84 -13.02
N ARG A 95 -21.44 -8.56 -12.48
CA ARG A 95 -20.14 -9.16 -12.88
C ARG A 95 -19.60 -10.09 -11.79
N PRO A 96 -18.72 -11.06 -12.10
CA PRO A 96 -18.12 -11.96 -11.12
C PRO A 96 -17.29 -11.27 -10.02
N ASP A 97 -16.80 -10.07 -10.30
CA ASP A 97 -15.95 -9.23 -9.46
C ASP A 97 -16.72 -8.08 -8.77
N HIS A 98 -18.04 -8.02 -8.95
CA HIS A 98 -18.90 -7.03 -8.29
C HIS A 98 -19.76 -7.69 -7.22
N ILE A 99 -19.89 -7.03 -6.07
CA ILE A 99 -20.83 -7.41 -5.01
C ILE A 99 -21.71 -6.21 -4.69
N ASN A 100 -23.03 -6.41 -4.64
CA ASN A 100 -24.01 -5.35 -4.39
C ASN A 100 -24.98 -5.65 -3.25
N ASP A 101 -25.08 -6.89 -2.77
CA ASP A 101 -25.98 -7.23 -1.67
C ASP A 101 -25.42 -6.72 -0.33
N PRO A 102 -26.02 -5.71 0.33
CA PRO A 102 -25.53 -5.18 1.60
C PRO A 102 -25.60 -6.19 2.75
N LYS A 103 -26.32 -7.30 2.60
CA LYS A 103 -26.44 -8.36 3.63
C LYS A 103 -25.34 -9.43 3.51
N TYR A 104 -24.46 -9.34 2.52
CA TYR A 104 -23.42 -10.34 2.33
C TYR A 104 -22.37 -10.30 3.45
N ASP A 105 -21.80 -11.45 3.75
CA ASP A 105 -20.68 -11.57 4.69
C ASP A 105 -19.36 -11.55 3.92
N PRO A 106 -18.50 -10.53 4.09
CA PRO A 106 -17.22 -10.44 3.39
C PRO A 106 -16.28 -11.61 3.67
N ASN A 107 -16.43 -12.34 4.79
CA ASN A 107 -15.58 -13.50 5.08
C ASN A 107 -15.85 -14.66 4.11
N LYS A 108 -17.01 -14.72 3.44
CA LYS A 108 -17.35 -15.78 2.48
C LYS A 108 -16.53 -15.73 1.18
N ILE A 109 -15.83 -14.62 0.93
CA ILE A 109 -14.96 -14.46 -0.25
C ILE A 109 -13.47 -14.45 0.11
N ASP A 110 -13.10 -14.53 1.39
CA ASP A 110 -11.73 -14.67 1.87
C ASP A 110 -11.37 -16.16 1.99
N LEU A 111 -11.21 -16.83 0.84
CA LEU A 111 -11.02 -18.28 0.79
C LEU A 111 -9.54 -18.69 0.85
N PRO A 112 -9.21 -19.83 1.48
CA PRO A 112 -7.86 -20.39 1.42
C PRO A 112 -7.38 -20.63 -0.01
N GLY A 113 -6.07 -20.42 -0.24
CA GLY A 113 -5.42 -20.66 -1.53
C GLY A 113 -5.50 -19.50 -2.53
N LEU A 114 -6.35 -18.50 -2.30
CA LEU A 114 -6.39 -17.29 -3.13
C LEU A 114 -5.08 -16.49 -3.00
N GLN A 115 -4.66 -15.88 -4.11
CA GLN A 115 -3.39 -15.17 -4.25
C GLN A 115 -3.63 -13.70 -4.60
N LEU A 116 -2.72 -12.84 -4.13
CA LEU A 116 -2.61 -11.44 -4.54
C LEU A 116 -1.22 -11.19 -5.15
N LEU A 117 -0.21 -11.00 -4.32
CA LEU A 117 1.18 -10.82 -4.76
C LEU A 117 1.86 -12.15 -5.12
N GLY A 118 1.41 -13.24 -4.51
CA GLY A 118 2.05 -14.55 -4.62
C GLY A 118 3.35 -14.65 -3.81
N PRO A 119 3.85 -15.87 -3.56
CA PRO A 119 4.99 -16.11 -2.66
C PRO A 119 6.29 -15.42 -3.12
N ARG A 120 6.49 -15.26 -4.43
CA ARG A 120 7.70 -14.64 -5.01
C ARG A 120 7.81 -13.15 -4.64
N GLN A 121 6.71 -12.41 -4.77
CA GLN A 121 6.68 -11.00 -4.40
C GLN A 121 6.59 -10.78 -2.88
N GLU A 122 5.90 -11.67 -2.15
CA GLU A 122 5.91 -11.63 -0.68
C GLU A 122 7.34 -11.82 -0.14
N LYS A 123 8.11 -12.77 -0.69
CA LYS A 123 9.53 -12.97 -0.37
C LYS A 123 10.40 -11.76 -0.74
N PHE A 124 10.17 -11.19 -1.93
CA PHE A 124 10.84 -9.95 -2.33
C PHE A 124 10.59 -8.82 -1.33
N LEU A 125 9.34 -8.57 -0.93
CA LEU A 125 9.01 -7.51 0.03
C LEU A 125 9.62 -7.78 1.42
N GLU A 126 9.71 -9.04 1.85
CA GLU A 126 10.40 -9.42 3.09
C GLU A 126 11.90 -9.06 3.03
N ASP A 127 12.60 -9.47 1.96
CA ASP A 127 14.03 -9.20 1.77
C ASP A 127 14.29 -7.70 1.60
N TRP A 128 13.50 -7.04 0.76
CA TRP A 128 13.57 -5.60 0.50
C TRP A 128 13.31 -4.78 1.76
N GLY A 129 12.38 -5.21 2.62
CA GLY A 129 12.09 -4.53 3.88
C GLY A 129 13.26 -4.60 4.88
N ALA A 130 14.04 -5.66 4.82
CA ALA A 130 15.23 -5.85 5.66
C ALA A 130 16.49 -5.17 5.09
N ASP A 131 16.59 -5.03 3.77
CA ASP A 131 17.73 -4.42 3.09
C ASP A 131 17.56 -2.91 2.89
N TRP A 132 18.36 -2.14 3.62
CA TRP A 132 18.39 -0.68 3.54
C TRP A 132 19.61 -0.17 2.76
N THR A 133 20.27 -1.00 1.97
CA THR A 133 21.45 -0.61 1.18
C THR A 133 21.21 0.67 0.38
N GLY A 134 21.95 1.73 0.72
CA GLY A 134 21.83 3.05 0.09
C GLY A 134 20.48 3.75 0.31
N ALA A 135 19.61 3.24 1.18
CA ALA A 135 18.28 3.75 1.44
C ALA A 135 18.20 4.46 2.80
N GLU A 136 17.56 5.62 2.80
CA GLU A 136 17.16 6.34 3.99
C GLU A 136 15.66 6.21 4.22
N MET A 137 14.82 6.27 3.18
CA MET A 137 13.37 6.10 3.29
C MET A 137 12.90 5.07 2.26
N LYS A 138 11.69 4.52 2.47
CA LYS A 138 11.13 3.50 1.59
C LYS A 138 9.70 3.85 1.17
N GLY A 139 9.34 3.43 -0.04
CA GLY A 139 7.99 3.54 -0.61
C GLY A 139 7.64 2.29 -1.41
N VAL A 140 6.35 2.06 -1.63
CA VAL A 140 5.86 0.93 -2.43
C VAL A 140 4.96 1.46 -3.52
N LEU A 141 5.19 1.00 -4.75
CA LEU A 141 4.38 1.30 -5.92
C LEU A 141 3.60 0.05 -6.31
N SER A 142 2.29 0.17 -6.47
CA SER A 142 1.42 -0.87 -7.02
C SER A 142 0.51 -0.28 -8.08
N GLN A 143 -0.14 -1.13 -8.88
CA GLN A 143 -1.14 -0.68 -9.83
C GLN A 143 -2.37 -0.11 -9.10
N THR A 144 -2.88 -0.80 -8.09
CA THR A 144 -4.12 -0.41 -7.38
C THR A 144 -4.03 -0.44 -5.85
N ALA A 145 -4.99 0.20 -5.19
CA ALA A 145 -5.08 0.37 -3.74
C ALA A 145 -5.31 -0.94 -2.99
N PHE A 146 -4.68 -1.13 -1.82
CA PHE A 146 -4.92 -2.28 -0.92
C PHE A 146 -6.25 -2.17 -0.12
N CYS A 147 -7.24 -1.50 -0.68
CA CYS A 147 -8.59 -1.34 -0.12
C CYS A 147 -9.57 -0.90 -1.22
N GLY A 148 -10.86 -1.12 -0.98
CA GLY A 148 -11.94 -0.56 -1.81
C GLY A 148 -12.37 0.82 -1.31
N ALA A 149 -11.55 1.85 -1.53
CA ALA A 149 -11.85 3.23 -1.10
C ALA A 149 -12.88 3.96 -2.00
N VAL A 150 -13.46 3.28 -2.98
CA VAL A 150 -14.46 3.80 -3.91
C VAL A 150 -15.74 2.99 -3.78
N HIS A 151 -16.89 3.66 -3.72
CA HIS A 151 -18.18 3.00 -3.47
C HIS A 151 -19.27 3.37 -4.47
N MET A 152 -19.01 4.32 -5.38
CA MET A 152 -19.92 4.69 -6.46
C MET A 152 -19.15 4.61 -7.78
N HIS A 153 -19.64 3.84 -8.75
CA HIS A 153 -18.96 3.47 -9.98
C HIS A 153 -19.72 3.94 -11.21
N GLY A 154 -19.06 4.70 -12.09
CA GLY A 154 -19.60 5.14 -13.38
C GLY A 154 -20.60 6.30 -13.29
N GLY A 155 -21.37 6.39 -12.20
CA GLY A 155 -22.26 7.52 -11.92
C GLY A 155 -22.50 7.74 -10.43
N ARG A 156 -22.85 8.98 -10.06
CA ARG A 156 -23.04 9.40 -8.65
C ARG A 156 -24.10 8.58 -7.90
N ASN A 157 -25.07 7.98 -8.59
CA ASN A 157 -26.12 7.16 -7.97
C ASN A 157 -25.91 5.65 -8.16
N SER A 158 -24.79 5.24 -8.75
CA SER A 158 -24.48 3.83 -9.06
C SER A 158 -23.57 3.26 -7.99
N ARG A 159 -24.15 2.86 -6.85
CA ARG A 159 -23.39 2.26 -5.75
C ARG A 159 -22.93 0.86 -6.10
N LEU A 160 -21.63 0.60 -5.91
CA LEU A 160 -21.01 -0.71 -5.91
C LEU A 160 -20.50 -0.97 -4.51
N LEU A 161 -21.06 -1.98 -3.84
CA LEU A 161 -20.71 -2.24 -2.44
C LEU A 161 -19.26 -2.67 -2.33
N ALA A 162 -18.84 -3.67 -3.11
CA ALA A 162 -17.45 -4.07 -3.21
C ALA A 162 -17.03 -4.34 -4.66
N ASP A 163 -15.88 -3.78 -5.01
CA ASP A 163 -15.14 -4.10 -6.22
C ASP A 163 -13.94 -4.97 -5.85
N LEU A 164 -13.94 -6.23 -6.30
CA LEU A 164 -12.84 -7.16 -6.04
C LEU A 164 -11.57 -6.79 -6.81
N ASP A 165 -11.69 -5.86 -7.77
CA ASP A 165 -10.60 -5.44 -8.62
C ASP A 165 -9.51 -4.69 -7.87
N CYS A 166 -9.84 -3.98 -6.80
CA CYS A 166 -8.84 -3.39 -5.91
C CYS A 166 -8.04 -4.48 -5.17
N ASN A 167 -6.86 -4.13 -4.65
CA ASN A 167 -6.05 -5.04 -3.83
C ASN A 167 -6.58 -5.20 -2.41
N GLY A 168 -7.80 -4.72 -2.11
CA GLY A 168 -8.54 -5.10 -0.90
C GLY A 168 -8.98 -6.57 -0.90
N TRP A 169 -9.07 -7.20 -2.07
CA TRP A 169 -9.37 -8.63 -2.22
C TRP A 169 -8.25 -9.35 -2.99
N PRO A 170 -7.91 -10.60 -2.66
CA PRO A 170 -8.40 -11.38 -1.51
C PRO A 170 -7.87 -10.83 -0.17
N GLN A 171 -8.73 -10.81 0.86
CA GLN A 171 -8.46 -10.00 2.06
C GLN A 171 -7.27 -10.54 2.88
N THR A 172 -7.13 -11.86 3.05
CA THR A 172 -5.98 -12.42 3.79
C THR A 172 -4.64 -12.11 3.11
N PRO A 173 -4.43 -12.39 1.80
CA PRO A 173 -3.25 -11.92 1.06
C PRO A 173 -3.02 -10.40 1.10
N SER A 174 -4.09 -9.59 1.04
CA SER A 174 -3.99 -8.13 1.16
C SER A 174 -3.39 -7.71 2.51
N ARG A 175 -3.90 -8.26 3.61
CA ARG A 175 -3.36 -8.01 4.97
C ARG A 175 -1.91 -8.47 5.13
N ARG A 176 -1.51 -9.57 4.48
CA ARG A 176 -0.10 -10.01 4.45
C ARG A 176 0.79 -9.00 3.74
N ALA A 177 0.38 -8.54 2.56
CA ALA A 177 1.10 -7.50 1.82
C ALA A 177 1.26 -6.22 2.66
N LEU A 178 0.17 -5.70 3.22
CA LEU A 178 0.20 -4.53 4.11
C LEU A 178 1.12 -4.72 5.33
N SER A 179 1.17 -5.94 5.89
CA SER A 179 2.08 -6.26 6.99
C SER A 179 3.55 -6.19 6.58
N LEU A 180 3.89 -6.66 5.38
CA LEU A 180 5.25 -6.56 4.83
C LEU A 180 5.64 -5.10 4.55
N ILE A 181 4.73 -4.31 3.99
CA ILE A 181 4.93 -2.87 3.74
C ILE A 181 5.13 -2.12 5.07
N ARG A 182 4.30 -2.40 6.08
CA ARG A 182 4.41 -1.84 7.44
C ARG A 182 5.78 -2.11 8.06
N ARG A 183 6.34 -3.32 7.90
CA ARG A 183 7.66 -3.68 8.47
C ARG A 183 8.81 -2.80 7.95
N ALA A 184 8.67 -2.20 6.78
CA ALA A 184 9.65 -1.27 6.21
C ALA A 184 9.38 0.21 6.57
N TRP A 185 8.29 0.49 7.31
CA TRP A 185 7.74 1.83 7.52
C TRP A 185 7.54 2.62 6.22
N ALA A 186 7.22 1.91 5.15
CA ALA A 186 7.04 2.48 3.83
C ALA A 186 5.62 3.03 3.66
N VAL A 187 5.49 4.09 2.87
CA VAL A 187 4.20 4.54 2.34
C VAL A 187 3.84 3.70 1.11
N HIS A 188 2.55 3.60 0.82
CA HIS A 188 2.04 2.95 -0.38
C HIS A 188 1.50 3.99 -1.38
N LEU A 189 1.91 3.91 -2.64
CA LEU A 189 1.48 4.77 -3.72
C LEU A 189 0.89 3.93 -4.86
N CYS A 190 -0.24 4.35 -5.41
CA CYS A 190 -0.92 3.63 -6.49
C CYS A 190 -1.82 4.53 -7.34
N GLY A 191 -2.47 3.95 -8.36
CA GLY A 191 -3.43 4.61 -9.24
C GLY A 191 -4.70 3.76 -9.40
N ASP A 192 -5.16 3.61 -10.65
CA ASP A 192 -6.32 2.80 -11.09
C ASP A 192 -7.69 3.31 -10.61
N GLN A 193 -7.83 3.70 -9.35
CA GLN A 193 -9.14 3.91 -8.73
C GLN A 193 -9.90 5.17 -9.18
N HIS A 194 -9.35 6.01 -10.08
CA HIS A 194 -9.99 7.20 -10.64
C HIS A 194 -10.64 8.15 -9.60
N LEU A 195 -10.17 8.08 -8.36
CA LEU A 195 -10.54 8.92 -7.23
C LEU A 195 -9.27 9.08 -6.40
N ALA A 196 -8.81 10.32 -6.24
CA ALA A 196 -7.69 10.57 -5.36
C ALA A 196 -8.13 10.35 -3.92
N VAL A 197 -7.40 9.52 -3.18
CA VAL A 197 -7.64 9.28 -1.75
C VAL A 197 -6.33 9.12 -0.99
N VAL A 198 -6.30 9.61 0.24
CA VAL A 198 -5.30 9.21 1.23
C VAL A 198 -6.01 8.40 2.30
N VAL A 199 -5.53 7.20 2.54
CA VAL A 199 -6.05 6.30 3.58
C VAL A 199 -4.93 5.89 4.52
N LYS A 200 -5.25 5.67 5.78
CA LYS A 200 -4.41 4.85 6.67
C LYS A 200 -4.99 3.45 6.73
N HIS A 201 -4.22 2.47 6.27
CA HIS A 201 -4.70 1.09 6.25
C HIS A 201 -4.77 0.51 7.67
N GLY A 202 -5.76 -0.36 7.90
CA GLY A 202 -5.85 -1.21 9.07
C GLY A 202 -5.68 -2.68 8.70
N ILE A 203 -4.78 -3.36 9.41
CA ILE A 203 -4.45 -4.78 9.29
C ILE A 203 -5.22 -5.56 10.34
N ASN A 204 -4.97 -5.26 11.63
CA ASN A 204 -5.74 -5.84 12.74
C ASN A 204 -6.73 -4.82 13.29
N GLU A 205 -6.28 -3.60 13.52
CA GLU A 205 -7.08 -2.45 13.99
C GLU A 205 -7.07 -1.31 12.96
N HIS A 206 -7.95 -0.33 13.13
CA HIS A 206 -7.91 0.88 12.30
C HIS A 206 -6.58 1.62 12.50
N GLY A 207 -5.98 2.05 11.39
CA GLY A 207 -4.77 2.88 11.41
C GLY A 207 -3.49 2.21 11.92
N ASP A 208 -3.45 0.88 12.05
CA ASP A 208 -2.26 0.14 12.50
C ASP A 208 -1.29 -0.26 11.35
N GLY A 209 -1.67 0.01 10.10
CA GLY A 209 -0.90 -0.23 8.88
C GLY A 209 -0.35 1.06 8.24
N PRO A 210 0.21 0.93 7.03
CA PRO A 210 0.84 2.05 6.32
C PRO A 210 -0.19 3.06 5.80
N TYR A 211 0.28 4.28 5.53
CA TYR A 211 -0.48 5.24 4.73
C TYR A 211 -0.41 4.87 3.25
N GLY A 212 -1.57 4.92 2.58
CA GLY A 212 -1.73 4.75 1.15
C GLY A 212 -2.19 6.05 0.49
N PHE A 213 -1.57 6.42 -0.63
CA PHE A 213 -2.03 7.50 -1.50
C PHE A 213 -2.35 6.95 -2.88
N THR A 214 -3.63 6.99 -3.24
CA THR A 214 -4.08 6.74 -4.61
C THR A 214 -4.13 8.07 -5.34
N GLY A 215 -3.30 8.23 -6.37
CA GLY A 215 -3.28 9.45 -7.16
C GLY A 215 -4.54 9.61 -8.02
N PRO A 216 -4.93 10.85 -8.39
CA PRO A 216 -5.99 11.07 -9.36
C PRO A 216 -5.58 10.51 -10.72
N ALA A 217 -6.59 10.18 -11.55
CA ALA A 217 -6.33 10.00 -12.97
C ALA A 217 -5.96 11.35 -13.60
N LEU A 218 -4.98 11.36 -14.50
CA LEU A 218 -4.60 12.58 -15.25
C LEU A 218 -5.78 13.18 -16.02
N VAL A 219 -6.63 12.31 -16.56
CA VAL A 219 -7.87 12.68 -17.25
C VAL A 219 -8.95 11.69 -16.83
N ASN A 220 -10.04 12.20 -16.26
CA ASN A 220 -11.11 11.35 -15.75
C ASN A 220 -12.41 11.59 -16.51
N THR A 221 -12.49 11.11 -17.74
CA THR A 221 -13.65 11.27 -18.62
C THR A 221 -14.60 10.07 -18.60
N ILE A 222 -14.05 8.85 -18.53
CA ILE A 222 -14.81 7.62 -18.79
C ILE A 222 -15.43 7.03 -17.51
N TYR A 223 -14.66 6.93 -16.42
CA TYR A 223 -15.05 6.21 -15.21
C TYR A 223 -15.00 7.10 -13.97
N GLY A 224 -16.11 7.77 -13.66
CA GLY A 224 -16.23 8.54 -12.42
C GLY A 224 -16.41 7.65 -11.22
N ARG A 225 -15.69 7.96 -10.14
CA ARG A 225 -15.77 7.28 -8.86
C ARG A 225 -15.86 8.31 -7.73
N TRP A 226 -16.48 7.91 -6.63
CA TRP A 226 -16.71 8.77 -5.47
C TRP A 226 -16.57 7.98 -4.16
N TRP A 227 -16.10 8.69 -3.14
CA TRP A 227 -16.24 8.31 -1.74
C TRP A 227 -17.51 8.96 -1.18
N HIS A 228 -18.44 8.15 -0.68
CA HIS A 228 -19.70 8.63 -0.14
C HIS A 228 -20.26 7.57 0.81
N PRO A 229 -20.02 7.68 2.12
CA PRO A 229 -20.59 6.75 3.09
C PRO A 229 -22.13 6.77 3.02
N LEU A 230 -22.76 5.69 3.47
CA LEU A 230 -24.21 5.49 3.34
C LEU A 230 -25.03 6.42 4.25
N ASP A 231 -24.53 6.72 5.43
CA ASP A 231 -25.14 7.59 6.43
C ASP A 231 -24.74 9.07 6.26
N GLU A 232 -23.84 9.35 5.30
CA GLU A 232 -23.30 10.68 5.02
C GLU A 232 -22.65 11.34 6.25
N GLN A 233 -22.17 10.53 7.20
CA GLN A 233 -21.50 11.00 8.42
C GLN A 233 -19.98 10.79 8.35
N PRO A 234 -19.19 11.56 9.14
CA PRO A 234 -17.82 11.19 9.43
C PRO A 234 -17.77 9.83 10.15
N GLY A 235 -16.69 9.09 9.91
CA GLY A 235 -16.38 7.91 10.69
C GLY A 235 -15.87 8.30 12.08
N PRO A 236 -15.75 7.36 13.03
CA PRO A 236 -15.04 7.60 14.28
C PRO A 236 -13.63 8.15 14.03
N ASN A 237 -13.10 8.94 14.96
CA ASN A 237 -11.77 9.57 14.82
C ASN A 237 -11.60 10.34 13.49
N PRO A 238 -12.52 11.25 13.13
CA PRO A 238 -12.38 12.05 11.91
C PRO A 238 -11.09 12.89 11.96
N VAL A 239 -10.59 13.26 10.78
CA VAL A 239 -9.43 14.15 10.70
C VAL A 239 -9.83 15.50 11.31
N PRO A 240 -9.15 15.96 12.39
CA PRO A 240 -9.49 17.22 13.03
C PRO A 240 -9.43 18.39 12.04
N ASP A 241 -10.41 19.28 12.11
CA ASP A 241 -10.51 20.50 11.30
C ASP A 241 -10.48 20.26 9.77
N SER A 242 -10.80 19.04 9.34
CA SER A 242 -10.82 18.71 7.91
C SER A 242 -11.95 19.44 7.19
N PRO A 243 -11.71 20.01 5.99
CA PRO A 243 -12.78 20.56 5.15
C PRO A 243 -13.65 19.45 4.53
N LEU A 244 -13.28 18.18 4.68
CA LEU A 244 -13.99 17.04 4.13
C LEU A 244 -14.90 16.39 5.18
N PRO A 245 -16.22 16.28 4.92
CA PRO A 245 -17.19 15.83 5.92
C PRO A 245 -17.09 14.34 6.27
N TRP A 246 -16.49 13.51 5.41
CA TRP A 246 -16.52 12.04 5.52
C TRP A 246 -15.14 11.42 5.77
N THR A 247 -14.33 12.06 6.62
CA THR A 247 -13.06 11.50 7.11
C THR A 247 -13.29 10.64 8.35
N GLY A 248 -12.27 9.85 8.73
CA GLY A 248 -12.31 8.98 9.90
C GLY A 248 -12.33 7.49 9.56
N ASP A 249 -12.72 6.68 10.53
CA ASP A 249 -12.60 5.22 10.51
C ASP A 249 -13.81 4.55 9.83
N PHE A 250 -13.54 3.75 8.79
CA PHE A 250 -14.54 3.01 8.03
C PHE A 250 -14.10 1.57 7.75
N LYS A 251 -15.07 0.74 7.37
CA LYS A 251 -14.80 -0.53 6.69
C LYS A 251 -15.19 -0.37 5.22
N ASP A 252 -14.31 -0.79 4.32
CA ASP A 252 -14.69 -0.88 2.92
C ASP A 252 -15.71 -2.00 2.70
N GLY A 253 -16.21 -2.10 1.46
CA GLY A 253 -17.16 -3.14 1.08
C GLY A 253 -16.70 -4.56 1.39
N LEU A 254 -15.39 -4.81 1.41
CA LEU A 254 -14.75 -6.12 1.63
C LEU A 254 -14.46 -6.39 3.12
N GLY A 255 -14.85 -5.46 4.00
CA GLY A 255 -14.62 -5.52 5.43
C GLY A 255 -13.21 -5.09 5.87
N ASN A 256 -12.38 -4.57 4.98
CA ASN A 256 -11.06 -4.06 5.33
C ASN A 256 -11.20 -2.76 6.11
N LYS A 257 -10.38 -2.59 7.15
CA LYS A 257 -10.35 -1.40 7.98
C LYS A 257 -9.57 -0.30 7.26
N ILE A 258 -10.15 0.88 7.12
CA ILE A 258 -9.49 2.06 6.57
C ILE A 258 -9.78 3.27 7.47
N SER A 259 -8.80 4.16 7.61
CA SER A 259 -9.04 5.51 8.10
C SER A 259 -8.93 6.46 6.91
N MET A 260 -10.04 7.04 6.48
CA MET A 260 -10.09 7.99 5.38
C MET A 260 -9.51 9.32 5.82
N MET A 261 -8.38 9.72 5.21
CA MET A 261 -7.69 10.96 5.54
C MET A 261 -8.11 12.10 4.63
N ALA A 262 -8.22 11.84 3.32
CA ALA A 262 -8.73 12.78 2.33
C ALA A 262 -9.25 12.06 1.09
N TYR A 263 -10.16 12.70 0.35
CA TYR A 263 -10.71 12.22 -0.91
C TYR A 263 -11.08 13.40 -1.82
N ALA A 264 -10.98 13.24 -3.15
CA ALA A 264 -11.31 14.28 -4.12
C ALA A 264 -12.49 13.85 -5.00
N ASN A 265 -13.72 14.07 -4.53
CA ASN A 265 -14.92 13.73 -5.30
C ASN A 265 -15.14 14.70 -6.48
N PRO A 266 -15.51 14.22 -7.68
CA PRO A 266 -15.91 15.12 -8.76
C PRO A 266 -17.24 15.81 -8.45
N GLU A 267 -17.28 17.12 -8.67
CA GLU A 267 -18.49 17.95 -8.51
C GLU A 267 -19.41 17.81 -9.71
N ASP A 268 -18.85 17.93 -10.91
CA ASP A 268 -19.55 17.81 -12.19
C ASP A 268 -18.66 17.10 -13.21
N ARG A 269 -19.16 15.98 -13.73
CA ARG A 269 -18.44 15.17 -14.70
C ARG A 269 -18.50 15.72 -16.12
N SER A 270 -19.50 16.54 -16.42
CA SER A 270 -19.67 17.15 -17.73
C SER A 270 -18.67 18.28 -17.96
N ASP A 271 -18.35 19.05 -16.91
CA ASP A 271 -17.35 20.11 -16.89
C ASP A 271 -15.93 19.53 -16.72
N GLU A 272 -15.04 19.80 -17.68
CA GLU A 272 -13.67 19.31 -17.64
C GLU A 272 -12.86 19.78 -16.43
N ARG A 273 -13.22 20.91 -15.82
CA ARG A 273 -12.52 21.45 -14.65
C ARG A 273 -12.98 20.85 -13.33
N LYS A 274 -14.07 20.07 -13.33
CA LYS A 274 -14.75 19.56 -12.13
C LYS A 274 -14.78 18.03 -12.04
N ARG A 275 -13.99 17.35 -12.87
CA ARG A 275 -13.90 15.88 -12.97
C ARG A 275 -13.05 15.21 -11.90
N ALA A 276 -12.47 15.98 -10.99
CA ALA A 276 -11.51 15.51 -10.00
C ALA A 276 -10.30 14.76 -10.62
N ASP A 277 -9.86 15.21 -11.80
CA ASP A 277 -8.66 14.75 -12.48
C ASP A 277 -7.48 15.69 -12.28
N GLY A 278 -6.27 15.17 -12.46
CA GLY A 278 -5.05 15.93 -12.24
C GLY A 278 -3.89 15.02 -11.86
N PHE A 279 -3.04 15.46 -10.93
CA PHE A 279 -1.83 14.72 -10.59
C PHE A 279 -1.54 14.74 -9.09
N GLY A 280 -0.87 13.69 -8.62
CA GLY A 280 -0.39 13.59 -7.24
C GLY A 280 1.13 13.75 -7.16
N ILE A 281 1.62 14.28 -6.04
CA ILE A 281 3.05 14.32 -5.71
C ILE A 281 3.25 13.70 -4.32
N ALA A 282 4.24 12.83 -4.18
CA ALA A 282 4.72 12.36 -2.88
C ALA A 282 6.14 12.91 -2.65
N ARG A 283 6.29 13.89 -1.75
CA ARG A 283 7.59 14.49 -1.42
C ARG A 283 8.20 13.80 -0.20
N PHE A 284 9.38 13.21 -0.39
CA PHE A 284 10.12 12.54 0.69
C PHE A 284 11.15 13.50 1.30
N ASN A 285 10.95 13.87 2.56
CA ASN A 285 11.89 14.67 3.33
C ASN A 285 12.76 13.76 4.22
N LYS A 286 13.93 13.37 3.71
CA LYS A 286 14.86 12.47 4.41
C LYS A 286 15.37 13.04 5.73
N LYS A 287 15.62 14.35 5.80
CA LYS A 287 16.10 15.04 7.01
C LYS A 287 15.06 14.95 8.14
N LYS A 288 13.79 15.22 7.81
CA LYS A 288 12.69 15.19 8.79
C LYS A 288 12.08 13.81 8.99
N ARG A 289 12.32 12.87 8.06
CA ARG A 289 11.68 11.54 8.00
C ARG A 289 10.17 11.66 7.82
N GLU A 290 9.77 12.50 6.89
CA GLU A 290 8.37 12.83 6.60
C GLU A 290 8.09 12.64 5.12
N VAL A 291 6.86 12.23 4.79
CA VAL A 291 6.34 12.19 3.42
C VAL A 291 5.15 13.12 3.35
N THR A 292 5.16 14.03 2.37
CA THR A 292 4.04 14.92 2.08
C THR A 292 3.34 14.45 0.81
N PHE A 293 2.06 14.14 0.91
CA PHE A 293 1.20 13.86 -0.24
C PHE A 293 0.52 15.16 -0.67
N GLU A 294 0.56 15.44 -1.96
CA GLU A 294 -0.10 16.57 -2.61
C GLU A 294 -1.00 16.05 -3.72
N CYS A 295 -2.12 16.74 -3.94
CA CYS A 295 -3.11 16.34 -4.95
C CYS A 295 -3.66 17.58 -5.66
N TRP A 296 -3.31 17.72 -6.93
CA TRP A 296 -3.50 18.94 -7.71
C TRP A 296 -4.55 18.71 -8.80
N PRO A 297 -5.56 19.60 -8.94
CA PRO A 297 -6.44 19.60 -10.09
C PRO A 297 -5.68 19.83 -11.39
N ARG A 298 -6.14 19.22 -12.49
CA ARG A 298 -5.46 19.28 -13.80
C ARG A 298 -5.22 20.72 -14.30
N PHE A 299 -6.16 21.61 -14.05
CA PHE A 299 -6.16 23.00 -14.54
C PHE A 299 -5.83 24.02 -13.45
N CYS A 300 -5.28 23.59 -12.30
CA CYS A 300 -4.87 24.52 -11.27
C CYS A 300 -3.66 25.35 -11.71
N ASP A 301 -3.54 26.55 -11.14
CA ASP A 301 -2.28 27.27 -11.13
C ASP A 301 -1.46 26.80 -9.92
N VAL A 302 -0.28 26.24 -10.13
CA VAL A 302 0.57 25.75 -9.03
C VAL A 302 1.28 26.89 -8.30
N GLU A 303 1.35 28.09 -8.90
CA GLU A 303 1.94 29.28 -8.28
C GLU A 303 1.06 29.83 -7.14
N ASP A 304 -0.22 29.47 -7.13
CA ASP A 304 -1.14 29.76 -6.04
C ASP A 304 -0.80 28.98 -4.75
N GLY A 305 0.10 28.00 -4.80
CA GLY A 305 0.53 27.21 -3.65
C GLY A 305 -0.55 26.27 -3.13
N ASP A 306 -0.48 25.90 -1.85
CA ASP A 306 -1.29 24.80 -1.28
C ASP A 306 -2.81 24.98 -1.41
N LYS A 307 -3.31 26.23 -1.47
CA LYS A 307 -4.74 26.52 -1.66
C LYS A 307 -5.30 26.06 -3.00
N ALA A 308 -4.44 25.79 -3.99
CA ALA A 308 -4.85 25.34 -5.31
C ALA A 308 -4.99 23.80 -5.40
N GLN A 309 -4.57 23.07 -4.36
CA GLN A 309 -4.78 21.62 -4.24
C GLN A 309 -6.25 21.28 -3.97
N TYR A 310 -6.62 20.01 -4.13
CA TYR A 310 -7.92 19.54 -3.67
C TYR A 310 -8.08 19.71 -2.15
N PRO A 311 -9.30 19.99 -1.64
CA PRO A 311 -9.54 20.11 -0.21
C PRO A 311 -9.05 18.88 0.56
N GLY A 312 -8.38 19.11 1.69
CA GLY A 312 -7.79 18.07 2.53
C GLY A 312 -6.32 17.77 2.24
N TRP A 313 -5.75 18.31 1.15
CA TRP A 313 -4.31 18.29 0.86
C TRP A 313 -3.67 19.67 1.08
N PRO A 314 -2.35 19.73 1.33
CA PRO A 314 -1.40 18.61 1.46
C PRO A 314 -1.52 17.86 2.79
N ILE A 315 -1.12 16.58 2.80
CA ILE A 315 -1.06 15.74 4.02
C ILE A 315 0.39 15.33 4.27
N THR A 316 0.93 15.66 5.44
CA THR A 316 2.29 15.27 5.84
C THR A 316 2.24 14.20 6.93
N VAL A 317 2.94 13.09 6.71
CA VAL A 317 3.03 11.97 7.66
C VAL A 317 4.47 11.66 8.02
N LYS A 318 4.71 11.30 9.28
CA LYS A 318 6.02 10.79 9.72
C LYS A 318 6.20 9.36 9.23
N GLN A 319 7.41 8.99 8.82
CA GLN A 319 7.75 7.65 8.37
C GLN A 319 7.35 6.58 9.40
N GLU A 320 7.68 6.79 10.68
CA GLU A 320 7.37 5.84 11.75
C GLU A 320 5.86 5.65 12.01
N ALA A 321 5.02 6.54 11.48
CA ALA A 321 3.57 6.48 11.61
C ALA A 321 2.93 5.47 10.64
N ASN A 322 3.70 4.95 9.67
CA ASN A 322 3.33 3.80 8.84
C ASN A 322 3.24 2.49 9.64
N ASP A 323 3.67 2.48 10.90
CA ASP A 323 3.37 1.44 11.88
C ASP A 323 2.63 2.06 13.07
N GLY A 324 1.30 2.10 12.93
CA GLY A 324 0.40 2.73 13.89
C GLY A 324 -0.04 1.81 15.03
N ARG A 325 0.55 0.62 15.16
CA ARG A 325 0.25 -0.28 16.27
C ARG A 325 0.47 0.40 17.63
N LYS A 326 -0.37 0.08 18.61
CA LYS A 326 -0.26 0.62 19.97
C LYS A 326 1.03 0.14 20.64
N VAL A 327 1.88 1.08 21.02
CA VAL A 327 3.16 0.78 21.67
C VAL A 327 2.91 0.21 23.08
N ALA A 328 3.49 -0.96 23.36
CA ALA A 328 3.44 -1.61 24.67
C ALA A 328 4.65 -1.24 25.55
N GLY A 329 5.76 -0.85 24.93
CA GLY A 329 6.96 -0.40 25.62
C GLY A 329 8.12 -0.13 24.66
N TYR A 330 9.29 0.11 25.24
CA TYR A 330 10.51 0.46 24.52
C TYR A 330 11.67 -0.44 24.96
N LEU A 331 12.54 -0.77 24.01
CA LEU A 331 13.84 -1.38 24.29
C LEU A 331 14.85 -0.27 24.61
N PRO A 332 16.06 -0.59 25.14
CA PRO A 332 17.09 0.40 25.36
C PRO A 332 17.37 1.22 24.09
N GLU A 333 17.64 2.51 24.25
CA GLU A 333 18.16 3.29 23.14
C GLU A 333 19.57 2.81 22.81
N TYR A 334 19.77 2.39 21.58
CA TYR A 334 21.08 2.00 21.08
C TYR A 334 21.79 3.23 20.53
N VAL A 335 22.96 3.53 21.09
CA VAL A 335 23.85 4.60 20.62
C VAL A 335 25.05 3.94 19.95
N PHE A 336 25.27 4.25 18.68
CA PHE A 336 26.32 3.62 17.88
C PHE A 336 27.65 4.33 18.11
N ALA A 337 28.68 3.56 18.46
CA ALA A 337 29.94 4.08 18.99
C ALA A 337 30.70 4.99 18.00
N ASP A 338 30.52 4.78 16.69
CA ASP A 338 31.14 5.60 15.65
C ASP A 338 30.24 6.74 15.13
N GLY A 339 29.08 6.94 15.77
CA GLY A 339 28.12 7.99 15.43
C GLY A 339 27.41 7.81 14.08
N LYS A 340 27.66 6.70 13.36
CA LYS A 340 27.05 6.44 12.06
C LYS A 340 25.69 5.75 12.20
N ASP A 341 24.83 6.00 11.24
CA ASP A 341 23.53 5.34 11.19
C ASP A 341 23.65 3.86 10.84
N CYS A 342 22.86 3.05 11.54
CA CYS A 342 22.81 1.59 11.39
C CYS A 342 21.37 1.16 11.11
N VAL A 343 21.23 0.00 10.50
CA VAL A 343 19.96 -0.69 10.31
C VAL A 343 19.65 -1.51 11.54
N VAL A 344 18.45 -1.35 12.06
CA VAL A 344 17.94 -2.03 13.25
C VAL A 344 16.70 -2.83 12.88
N GLN A 345 16.74 -4.14 13.09
CA GLN A 345 15.61 -5.04 12.98
C GLN A 345 15.17 -5.48 14.38
N VAL A 346 13.86 -5.46 14.63
CA VAL A 346 13.27 -5.91 15.88
C VAL A 346 12.41 -7.13 15.63
N VAL A 347 12.63 -8.19 16.40
CA VAL A 347 11.93 -9.47 16.28
C VAL A 347 11.27 -9.80 17.63
N GLU A 348 10.00 -10.16 17.61
CA GLU A 348 9.33 -10.72 18.78
C GLU A 348 9.71 -12.19 18.94
N GLU A 349 10.26 -12.59 20.10
CA GLU A 349 10.80 -13.94 20.26
C GLU A 349 9.73 -15.02 20.36
N ALA A 350 8.54 -14.68 20.86
CA ALA A 350 7.46 -15.65 21.05
C ALA A 350 6.87 -16.15 19.72
N SER A 351 6.76 -15.26 18.73
CA SER A 351 6.19 -15.56 17.41
C SER A 351 7.26 -15.75 16.33
N GLY A 352 8.48 -15.26 16.56
CA GLY A 352 9.50 -15.11 15.53
C GLY A 352 9.19 -13.98 14.53
N GLU A 353 8.15 -13.17 14.77
CA GLU A 353 7.75 -12.11 13.85
C GLU A 353 8.79 -10.99 13.82
N VAL A 354 9.28 -10.65 12.63
CA VAL A 354 9.95 -9.36 12.40
C VAL A 354 8.91 -8.26 12.53
N LEU A 355 9.02 -7.45 13.60
CA LEU A 355 8.10 -6.34 13.85
C LEU A 355 8.32 -5.22 12.83
N TYR A 356 9.58 -4.85 12.59
CA TYR A 356 10.03 -3.91 11.56
C TYR A 356 11.56 -3.96 11.40
N THR A 357 12.05 -3.40 10.30
CA THR A 357 13.47 -3.07 10.08
C THR A 357 13.57 -1.63 9.59
N THR A 358 14.47 -0.83 10.18
CA THR A 358 14.60 0.59 9.84
C THR A 358 16.03 1.09 10.00
N ARG A 359 16.41 2.12 9.24
CA ARG A 359 17.68 2.84 9.45
C ARG A 359 17.51 3.88 10.56
N SER A 360 18.47 3.92 11.47
CA SER A 360 18.57 4.92 12.53
C SER A 360 18.81 6.33 11.99
N ARG A 361 18.77 7.33 12.88
CA ARG A 361 19.15 8.71 12.54
C ARG A 361 20.08 9.29 13.60
N GLY A 362 21.17 9.92 13.17
CA GLY A 362 22.11 10.59 14.07
C GLY A 362 22.86 9.62 15.00
N GLY A 363 23.14 8.41 14.52
CA GLY A 363 23.93 7.42 15.26
C GLY A 363 23.22 6.82 16.46
N ARG A 364 21.88 6.88 16.50
CA ARG A 364 21.09 6.30 17.59
C ARG A 364 19.70 5.88 17.17
N PHE A 365 19.13 4.91 17.88
CA PHE A 365 17.75 4.48 17.69
C PHE A 365 17.18 3.86 18.97
N GLN A 366 15.96 4.26 19.36
CA GLN A 366 15.22 3.64 20.45
C GLN A 366 14.05 2.82 19.89
N PRO A 367 14.13 1.48 19.90
CA PRO A 367 13.05 0.66 19.38
C PRO A 367 11.79 0.75 20.24
N LYS A 368 10.65 0.98 19.59
CA LYS A 368 9.30 0.75 20.13
C LYS A 368 8.88 -0.70 19.87
N VAL A 369 8.14 -1.31 20.78
CA VAL A 369 7.60 -2.66 20.62
C VAL A 369 6.12 -2.73 20.99
N TYR A 370 5.46 -3.80 20.57
CA TYR A 370 4.00 -3.93 20.58
C TYR A 370 3.49 -5.05 21.48
N SER A 371 4.39 -5.72 22.19
CA SER A 371 4.06 -6.70 23.23
C SER A 371 4.97 -6.52 24.44
N LYS A 372 4.64 -7.19 25.55
CA LYS A 372 5.44 -7.21 26.79
C LYS A 372 6.49 -8.32 26.80
N GLY A 373 6.53 -9.15 25.75
CA GLY A 373 7.41 -10.31 25.66
C GLY A 373 8.88 -9.95 25.47
N LYS A 374 9.71 -10.98 25.31
CA LYS A 374 11.12 -10.80 24.96
C LYS A 374 11.26 -10.50 23.47
N HIS A 375 12.27 -9.70 23.15
CA HIS A 375 12.59 -9.29 21.80
C HIS A 375 14.06 -9.55 21.49
N THR A 376 14.31 -9.91 20.24
CA THR A 376 15.65 -9.92 19.65
C THR A 376 15.82 -8.66 18.81
N VAL A 377 16.94 -7.95 19.00
CA VAL A 377 17.33 -6.81 18.16
C VAL A 377 18.55 -7.21 17.34
N LYS A 378 18.46 -7.07 16.02
CA LYS A 378 19.58 -7.26 15.10
C LYS A 378 20.00 -5.93 14.50
N ILE A 379 21.30 -5.74 14.34
CA ILE A 379 21.91 -4.46 13.97
C ILE A 379 23.00 -4.72 12.92
N GLY A 380 23.10 -3.84 11.92
CA GLY A 380 24.23 -3.80 10.98
C GLY A 380 24.24 -2.51 10.17
N ARG A 381 25.12 -2.40 9.17
CA ARG A 381 25.33 -1.12 8.44
C ARG A 381 24.24 -0.85 7.41
N GLU A 382 24.04 -1.81 6.53
CA GLU A 382 23.05 -1.73 5.44
C GLU A 382 21.99 -2.84 5.57
N LEU A 383 22.31 -3.90 6.32
CA LEU A 383 21.49 -5.06 6.64
C LEU A 383 21.54 -5.30 8.16
N PRO A 384 20.56 -5.98 8.76
CA PRO A 384 20.57 -6.32 10.19
C PRO A 384 21.37 -7.60 10.47
N ASP A 385 22.66 -7.63 10.13
CA ASP A 385 23.49 -8.84 10.04
C ASP A 385 24.75 -8.87 10.91
N ALA A 386 25.18 -7.74 11.48
CA ALA A 386 26.45 -7.65 12.21
C ALA A 386 26.36 -8.07 13.68
N LYS A 387 25.26 -7.72 14.37
CA LYS A 387 25.10 -7.95 15.82
C LYS A 387 23.69 -8.35 16.18
N THR A 388 23.57 -9.29 17.13
CA THR A 388 22.28 -9.77 17.65
C THR A 388 22.23 -9.67 19.17
N LEU A 389 21.19 -9.02 19.70
CA LEU A 389 20.89 -8.85 21.12
C LEU A 389 19.59 -9.59 21.44
N LYS A 390 19.65 -10.67 22.21
CA LYS A 390 18.48 -11.51 22.54
C LYS A 390 17.93 -11.23 23.93
N GLY A 391 16.69 -11.63 24.17
CA GLY A 391 16.06 -11.61 25.49
C GLY A 391 15.78 -10.22 26.04
N VAL A 392 15.72 -9.20 25.17
CA VAL A 392 15.53 -7.81 25.60
C VAL A 392 14.07 -7.60 25.97
N VAL A 393 13.83 -7.13 27.20
CA VAL A 393 12.47 -6.92 27.73
C VAL A 393 12.10 -5.44 27.65
N PRO A 394 10.89 -5.10 27.18
CA PRO A 394 10.46 -3.72 27.09
C PRO A 394 10.19 -3.09 28.45
N LYS A 395 10.43 -1.79 28.52
CA LYS A 395 10.15 -0.93 29.68
C LYS A 395 9.44 0.36 29.22
N PRO A 396 8.89 1.16 30.15
CA PRO A 396 8.49 2.54 29.83
C PRO A 396 9.66 3.31 29.19
N LYS A 397 9.37 4.22 28.26
CA LYS A 397 10.39 4.89 27.40
C LYS A 397 11.60 5.42 28.17
N ALA A 398 11.35 6.17 29.24
CA ALA A 398 12.40 6.78 30.07
C ALA A 398 13.18 5.74 30.92
N ALA A 399 12.55 4.63 31.27
CA ALA A 399 13.14 3.57 32.11
C ALA A 399 13.88 2.48 31.30
N ALA A 400 13.76 2.51 29.97
CA ALA A 400 14.42 1.55 29.09
C ALA A 400 15.95 1.71 29.06
N GLY A 401 16.46 2.90 29.42
CA GLY A 401 17.88 3.20 29.47
C GLY A 401 18.53 3.31 28.10
N GLN A 402 19.86 3.34 28.09
CA GLN A 402 20.69 3.41 26.89
C GLN A 402 21.73 2.28 26.90
N ALA A 403 22.14 1.84 25.71
CA ALA A 403 23.23 0.90 25.52
C ALA A 403 24.15 1.37 24.39
N GLN A 404 25.45 1.40 24.66
CA GLN A 404 26.46 1.65 23.63
C GLN A 404 26.66 0.39 22.78
N VAL A 405 26.67 0.56 21.45
CA VAL A 405 26.77 -0.55 20.50
C VAL A 405 27.87 -0.25 19.47
N SER A 406 28.88 -1.12 19.44
CA SER A 406 29.81 -1.23 18.32
C SER A 406 29.24 -2.19 17.27
N VAL A 407 29.27 -1.77 16.00
CA VAL A 407 28.71 -2.46 14.82
C VAL A 407 29.80 -2.70 13.79
#